data_AF-A0A8J7HP94-F1
#
_entry.id   AF-A0A8J7HP94-F1
#
_cell.length_a   1.000
_cell.length_b   1.000
_cell.length_c   1.000
_cell.angle_alpha   90.00
_cell.angle_beta   90.00
_cell.angle_gamma   90.00
#
_symmetry.space_group_name_H-M   'P 1'
#
loop_
_entity.id
_entity.type
_entity.pdbx_description
1 polymer ?
#
loop_
_entity_poly.entity_id
_entity_poly.type
_entity_poly.pdbx_seq_one_letter_code
_entity_poly.pdbx_strand_id
1 'polypeptide(L)'
;MLEKKAKEQAEEQRLLASKKEIFSKNRKGWKITVFQLPESNTTFSKKFLAECTKDKELLQTVWFYNTQGDAYSQACNLADNFEMQQEKFLIFLEHYTVMKPLYLMIIYLSGGDQHNCYLKTHQESKENFTGISFWNGFDFEIINALVAEGLLELSNSRKTLIMNKTGMKLARDLLQKINLDGVDRLLEQRDYHEEYINHISELDMMEYEEEEEQ
;
A
#
# COMPACT_ATOMS: atom_id res chain seq x y z
N MET A 1 -16.47 -30.84 -2.26
CA MET A 1 -15.38 -29.87 -2.54
C MET A 1 -14.50 -29.62 -1.30
N LEU A 2 -15.09 -29.43 -0.11
CA LEU A 2 -14.37 -29.25 1.16
C LEU A 2 -13.48 -30.45 1.57
N GLU A 3 -13.97 -31.69 1.46
CA GLU A 3 -13.16 -32.88 1.79
C GLU A 3 -11.91 -33.05 0.92
N LYS A 4 -11.96 -32.60 -0.34
CA LYS A 4 -10.82 -32.67 -1.26
C LYS A 4 -9.73 -31.68 -0.85
N LYS A 5 -10.11 -30.44 -0.53
CA LYS A 5 -9.18 -29.42 -0.01
C LYS A 5 -8.54 -29.83 1.31
N ALA A 6 -9.31 -30.39 2.23
CA ALA A 6 -8.80 -30.85 3.53
C ALA A 6 -7.77 -31.99 3.37
N LYS A 7 -8.03 -32.94 2.46
CA LYS A 7 -7.08 -34.01 2.15
C LYS A 7 -5.80 -33.49 1.49
N GLU A 8 -5.90 -32.53 0.59
CA GLU A 8 -4.74 -31.90 -0.05
C GLU A 8 -3.87 -31.15 0.97
N GLN A 9 -4.46 -30.39 1.88
CA GLN A 9 -3.73 -29.69 2.95
C GLN A 9 -3.06 -30.63 3.94
N ALA A 10 -3.73 -31.71 4.35
CA ALA A 10 -3.15 -32.70 5.26
C ALA A 10 -1.95 -33.42 4.63
N GLU A 11 -2.04 -33.74 3.33
CA GLU A 11 -0.94 -34.35 2.59
C GLU A 11 0.24 -33.38 2.43
N GLU A 12 -0.02 -32.11 2.11
CA GLU A 12 1.02 -31.08 2.04
C GLU A 12 1.78 -30.94 3.37
N GLN A 13 1.06 -30.87 4.49
CA GLN A 13 1.67 -30.81 5.83
C GLN A 13 2.51 -32.05 6.14
N ARG A 14 2.02 -33.26 5.79
CA ARG A 14 2.76 -34.51 5.94
C ARG A 14 4.09 -34.48 5.16
N LEU A 15 4.04 -34.01 3.92
CA LEU A 15 5.20 -33.90 3.03
C LEU A 15 6.22 -32.91 3.61
N LEU A 16 5.78 -31.73 4.07
CA LEU A 16 6.65 -30.71 4.66
C LEU A 16 7.27 -31.15 5.99
N ALA A 17 6.54 -31.88 6.83
CA ALA A 17 7.04 -32.38 8.12
C ALA A 17 8.10 -33.49 7.96
N SER A 18 8.04 -34.23 6.86
CA SER A 18 8.90 -35.40 6.60
C SER A 18 9.96 -35.14 5.51
N LYS A 19 10.16 -33.88 5.12
CA LYS A 19 11.14 -33.49 4.11
C LYS A 19 12.57 -33.78 4.60
N LYS A 20 13.42 -34.26 3.71
CA LYS A 20 14.84 -34.54 4.00
C LYS A 20 15.72 -33.51 3.33
N GLU A 21 16.58 -32.84 4.09
CA GLU A 21 17.57 -31.93 3.51
C GLU A 21 18.55 -32.70 2.62
N ILE A 22 18.75 -32.19 1.40
CA ILE A 22 19.75 -32.72 0.46
C ILE A 22 21.03 -31.91 0.57
N PHE A 23 20.89 -30.58 0.48
CA PHE A 23 21.99 -29.64 0.61
C PHE A 23 21.49 -28.25 0.95
N SER A 24 22.41 -27.42 1.45
CA SER A 24 22.19 -26.00 1.69
C SER A 24 23.36 -25.18 1.14
N LYS A 25 23.06 -24.04 0.52
CA LYS A 25 24.05 -23.11 -0.04
C LYS A 25 23.72 -21.67 0.32
N ASN A 26 24.76 -20.89 0.60
CA ASN A 26 24.63 -19.45 0.81
C ASN A 26 24.77 -18.69 -0.52
N ARG A 27 23.92 -17.70 -0.75
CA ARG A 27 23.95 -16.81 -1.91
C ARG A 27 23.52 -15.40 -1.51
N LYS A 28 24.40 -14.41 -1.64
CA LYS A 28 24.08 -12.98 -1.39
C LYS A 28 23.36 -12.75 -0.04
N GLY A 29 23.81 -13.40 1.03
CA GLY A 29 23.18 -13.30 2.36
C GLY A 29 21.96 -14.21 2.58
N TRP A 30 21.44 -14.88 1.55
CA TRP A 30 20.40 -15.90 1.67
C TRP A 30 20.98 -17.28 1.91
N LYS A 31 20.33 -18.07 2.76
CA LYS A 31 20.53 -19.52 2.87
C LYS A 31 19.45 -20.22 2.05
N ILE A 32 19.85 -20.92 0.99
CA ILE A 32 18.96 -21.70 0.13
C ILE A 32 19.15 -23.18 0.46
N THR A 33 18.10 -23.83 0.95
CA THR A 33 18.13 -25.24 1.35
C THR A 33 17.17 -26.04 0.49
N VAL A 34 17.67 -27.09 -0.17
CA VAL A 34 16.87 -27.98 -1.02
C VAL A 34 16.53 -29.24 -0.25
N PHE A 35 15.25 -29.61 -0.26
CA PHE A 35 14.75 -30.81 0.38
C PHE A 35 14.17 -31.78 -0.62
N GLN A 36 14.30 -33.06 -0.31
CA GLN A 36 13.59 -34.15 -0.94
C GLN A 36 12.32 -34.47 -0.15
N LEU A 37 11.21 -34.63 -0.84
CA LEU A 37 9.95 -35.07 -0.27
C LEU A 37 9.82 -36.60 -0.33
N PRO A 38 9.14 -37.19 0.66
CA PRO A 38 8.73 -38.59 0.55
C PRO A 38 7.71 -38.75 -0.58
N GLU A 39 7.52 -39.99 -1.05
CA GLU A 39 6.59 -40.25 -2.14
C GLU A 39 5.16 -39.81 -1.78
N SER A 40 4.49 -39.18 -2.73
CA SER A 40 3.09 -38.76 -2.64
C SER A 40 2.29 -39.48 -3.71
N ASN A 41 1.11 -39.98 -3.32
CA ASN A 41 0.16 -40.63 -4.20
C ASN A 41 -0.83 -39.65 -4.87
N THR A 42 -0.56 -38.35 -4.80
CA THR A 42 -1.48 -37.28 -5.22
C THR A 42 -0.84 -36.32 -6.23
N THR A 43 -1.49 -35.19 -6.50
CA THR A 43 -1.05 -34.09 -7.40
C THR A 43 0.34 -33.53 -7.05
N PHE A 44 0.86 -33.83 -5.86
CA PHE A 44 2.20 -33.48 -5.39
C PHE A 44 3.27 -34.52 -5.76
N SER A 45 3.19 -35.11 -6.96
CA SER A 45 4.14 -36.12 -7.48
C SER A 45 5.60 -35.61 -7.60
N LYS A 46 5.80 -34.33 -7.37
CA LYS A 46 7.07 -33.61 -7.46
C LYS A 46 7.90 -33.84 -6.19
N LYS A 47 9.16 -34.24 -6.36
CA LYS A 47 10.00 -34.80 -5.29
C LYS A 47 10.87 -33.77 -4.54
N PHE A 48 10.93 -32.53 -5.00
CA PHE A 48 11.85 -31.54 -4.44
C PHE A 48 11.15 -30.23 -4.10
N LEU A 49 11.60 -29.57 -3.04
CA LEU A 49 11.26 -28.20 -2.69
C LEU A 49 12.52 -27.46 -2.26
N ALA A 50 12.48 -26.14 -2.23
CA ALA A 50 13.56 -25.36 -1.66
C ALA A 50 13.02 -24.23 -0.78
N GLU A 51 13.79 -23.89 0.24
CA GLU A 51 13.49 -22.80 1.16
C GLU A 51 14.62 -21.80 1.13
N CYS A 52 14.26 -20.53 1.04
CA CYS A 52 15.15 -19.39 1.09
C CYS A 52 14.96 -18.72 2.44
N THR A 53 16.02 -18.62 3.22
CA THR A 53 15.99 -17.94 4.52
C THR A 53 16.97 -16.79 4.54
N LYS A 54 16.53 -15.62 5.00
CA LYS A 54 17.37 -14.45 5.27
C LYS A 54 17.16 -13.99 6.72
N ASP A 55 18.25 -13.73 7.43
CA ASP A 55 18.26 -13.17 8.80
C ASP A 55 17.33 -13.86 9.81
N LYS A 56 17.19 -15.19 9.69
CA LYS A 56 16.42 -16.11 10.57
C LYS A 56 14.89 -15.92 10.61
N GLU A 57 14.36 -14.77 10.22
CA GLU A 57 12.92 -14.48 10.31
C GLU A 57 12.19 -14.57 8.96
N LEU A 58 12.89 -14.27 7.86
CA LEU A 58 12.27 -14.27 6.54
C LEU A 58 12.46 -15.64 5.88
N LEU A 59 11.37 -16.42 5.83
CA LEU A 59 11.31 -17.71 5.13
C LEU A 59 10.44 -17.58 3.88
N GLN A 60 11.01 -17.92 2.73
CA GLN A 60 10.24 -18.09 1.50
C GLN A 60 10.42 -19.50 0.95
N THR A 61 9.32 -20.17 0.68
CA THR A 61 9.31 -21.55 0.18
C THR A 61 8.88 -21.55 -1.28
N VAL A 62 9.69 -22.16 -2.14
CA VAL A 62 9.27 -22.39 -3.53
C VAL A 62 8.36 -23.61 -3.60
N TRP A 63 7.52 -23.66 -4.63
CA TRP A 63 6.61 -24.76 -4.90
C TRP A 63 7.34 -26.09 -5.11
N PHE A 64 6.59 -27.18 -5.24
CA PHE A 64 7.18 -28.49 -5.54
C PHE A 64 7.73 -28.55 -6.98
N TYR A 65 8.87 -29.22 -7.16
CA TYR A 65 9.58 -29.43 -8.44
C TYR A 65 10.03 -30.87 -8.66
N ASN A 66 10.24 -31.23 -9.93
CA ASN A 66 10.63 -32.58 -10.34
C ASN A 66 12.13 -32.85 -10.14
N THR A 67 12.97 -31.82 -10.16
CA THR A 67 14.41 -31.96 -10.03
C THR A 67 14.96 -31.04 -8.93
N GLN A 68 16.07 -31.47 -8.31
CA GLN A 68 16.83 -30.64 -7.36
C GLN A 68 17.34 -29.33 -7.99
N GLY A 69 17.70 -29.36 -9.27
CA GLY A 69 18.25 -28.22 -9.99
C GLY A 69 17.18 -27.14 -10.23
N ASP A 70 15.97 -27.56 -10.57
CA ASP A 70 14.83 -26.64 -10.75
C ASP A 70 14.44 -26.00 -9.41
N ALA A 71 14.30 -26.79 -8.34
CA ALA A 71 13.97 -26.27 -7.01
C ALA A 71 15.00 -25.22 -6.56
N TYR A 72 16.30 -25.50 -6.72
CA TYR A 72 17.36 -24.57 -6.39
C TYR A 72 17.34 -23.30 -7.25
N SER A 73 17.15 -23.44 -8.57
CA SER A 73 17.16 -22.30 -9.49
C SER A 73 15.96 -21.38 -9.24
N GLN A 74 14.79 -21.96 -8.95
CA GLN A 74 13.60 -21.20 -8.61
C GLN A 74 13.74 -20.49 -7.26
N ALA A 75 14.38 -21.13 -6.28
CA ALA A 75 14.71 -20.50 -5.01
C ALA A 75 15.67 -19.32 -5.20
N CYS A 76 16.69 -19.46 -6.06
CA CYS A 76 17.59 -18.35 -6.40
C CYS A 76 16.82 -17.18 -7.04
N ASN A 77 15.93 -17.45 -7.99
CA ASN A 77 15.11 -16.43 -8.64
C ASN A 77 14.17 -15.74 -7.65
N LEU A 78 13.59 -16.50 -6.71
CA LEU A 78 12.70 -15.96 -5.69
C LEU A 78 13.45 -15.00 -4.75
N ALA A 79 14.63 -15.40 -4.27
CA ALA A 79 15.49 -14.56 -3.46
C ALA A 79 15.93 -13.29 -4.21
N ASP A 80 16.42 -13.43 -5.46
CA ASP A 80 16.84 -12.29 -6.28
C ASP A 80 15.65 -11.34 -6.58
N ASN A 81 14.44 -11.86 -6.83
CA ASN A 81 13.24 -11.06 -7.00
C ASN A 81 12.83 -10.33 -5.72
N PHE A 82 12.93 -10.97 -4.56
CA PHE A 82 12.62 -10.32 -3.29
C PHE A 82 13.55 -9.14 -3.02
N GLU A 83 14.86 -9.31 -3.20
CA GLU A 83 15.82 -8.21 -3.05
C GLU A 83 15.50 -7.06 -4.02
N MET A 84 15.21 -7.37 -5.28
CA MET A 84 14.86 -6.37 -6.28
C MET A 84 13.58 -5.62 -5.90
N GLN A 85 12.56 -6.31 -5.37
CA GLN A 85 11.32 -5.66 -4.93
C GLN A 85 11.53 -4.81 -3.68
N GLN A 86 12.36 -5.27 -2.73
CA GLN A 86 12.74 -4.47 -1.56
C GLN A 86 13.48 -3.20 -1.97
N GLU A 87 14.45 -3.30 -2.87
CA GLU A 87 15.19 -2.14 -3.37
C GLU A 87 14.25 -1.15 -4.07
N LYS A 88 13.37 -1.64 -4.96
CA LYS A 88 12.34 -0.80 -5.58
C LYS A 88 11.43 -0.12 -4.57
N PHE A 89 11.03 -0.83 -3.53
CA PHE A 89 10.20 -0.29 -2.46
C PHE A 89 10.93 0.80 -1.67
N LEU A 90 12.22 0.61 -1.36
CA LEU A 90 13.04 1.64 -0.70
C LEU A 90 13.18 2.88 -1.57
N ILE A 91 13.47 2.72 -2.87
CA ILE A 91 13.52 3.84 -3.83
C ILE A 91 12.17 4.56 -3.88
N PHE A 92 11.07 3.81 -3.90
CA PHE A 92 9.73 4.37 -3.85
C PHE A 92 9.52 5.18 -2.56
N LEU A 93 9.91 4.68 -1.38
CA LEU A 93 9.77 5.39 -0.11
C LEU A 93 10.56 6.70 -0.09
N GLU A 94 11.80 6.69 -0.58
CA GLU A 94 12.63 7.89 -0.70
C GLU A 94 11.96 8.92 -1.61
N HIS A 95 11.47 8.49 -2.77
CA HIS A 95 10.74 9.34 -3.71
C HIS A 95 9.44 9.86 -3.09
N TYR A 96 8.66 8.99 -2.46
CA TYR A 96 7.37 9.30 -1.84
C TYR A 96 7.51 10.34 -0.72
N THR A 97 8.57 10.26 0.07
CA THR A 97 8.86 11.24 1.14
C THR A 97 8.94 12.67 0.60
N VAL A 98 9.47 12.86 -0.60
CA VAL A 98 9.58 14.16 -1.25
C VAL A 98 8.30 14.51 -2.03
N MET A 99 7.71 13.54 -2.71
CA MET A 99 6.56 13.77 -3.59
C MET A 99 5.25 13.97 -2.83
N LYS A 100 5.05 13.30 -1.69
CA LYS A 100 3.88 13.45 -0.83
C LYS A 100 3.56 14.91 -0.53
N PRO A 101 4.48 15.71 0.05
CA PRO A 101 4.15 17.10 0.37
C PRO A 101 3.89 17.94 -0.88
N LEU A 102 4.63 17.72 -1.98
CA LEU A 102 4.42 18.44 -3.23
C LEU A 102 3.04 18.15 -3.82
N TYR A 103 2.64 16.88 -3.87
CA TYR A 103 1.33 16.48 -4.40
C TYR A 103 0.20 17.00 -3.54
N LEU A 104 0.29 16.92 -2.22
CA LEU A 104 -0.72 17.50 -1.33
C LEU A 104 -0.87 19.02 -1.55
N MET A 105 0.24 19.75 -1.62
CA MET A 105 0.18 21.20 -1.89
C MET A 105 -0.43 21.51 -3.27
N ILE A 106 0.02 20.83 -4.33
CA ILE A 106 -0.49 21.06 -5.70
C ILE A 106 -1.97 20.71 -5.78
N ILE A 107 -2.38 19.58 -5.20
CA ILE A 107 -3.77 19.13 -5.23
C ILE A 107 -4.65 20.11 -4.47
N TYR A 108 -4.22 20.55 -3.29
CA TYR A 108 -4.96 21.53 -2.50
C TYR A 108 -5.11 22.86 -3.24
N LEU A 109 -4.00 23.40 -3.78
CA LEU A 109 -4.01 24.70 -4.45
C LEU A 109 -4.82 24.69 -5.76
N SER A 110 -4.72 23.61 -6.53
CA SER A 110 -5.34 23.48 -7.86
C SER A 110 -6.72 22.85 -7.83
N GLY A 111 -7.14 22.33 -6.67
CA GLY A 111 -8.47 21.76 -6.46
C GLY A 111 -9.57 22.77 -6.69
N GLY A 112 -10.63 22.32 -7.37
CA GLY A 112 -11.84 23.10 -7.52
C GLY A 112 -12.58 23.22 -6.20
N ASP A 113 -13.26 24.34 -6.02
CA ASP A 113 -14.01 24.67 -4.83
C ASP A 113 -15.38 25.22 -5.23
N GLN A 114 -16.44 24.79 -4.55
CA GLN A 114 -17.81 25.28 -4.76
C GLN A 114 -18.20 26.39 -3.78
N HIS A 115 -17.29 26.82 -2.90
CA HIS A 115 -17.51 27.97 -2.02
C HIS A 115 -17.69 29.25 -2.85
N ASN A 116 -18.94 29.74 -2.91
CA ASN A 116 -19.29 30.97 -3.61
C ASN A 116 -19.77 32.03 -2.61
N CYS A 117 -18.88 32.95 -2.25
CA CYS A 117 -19.15 34.03 -1.30
C CYS A 117 -20.26 35.02 -1.75
N TYR A 118 -20.69 34.97 -3.02
CA TYR A 118 -21.77 35.81 -3.56
C TYR A 118 -23.16 35.14 -3.48
N LEU A 119 -23.24 33.84 -3.16
CA LEU A 119 -24.49 33.08 -3.09
C LEU A 119 -24.85 32.74 -1.63
N LYS A 120 -25.15 33.75 -0.81
CA LYS A 120 -25.48 33.63 0.63
C LYS A 120 -26.74 32.82 0.99
N THR A 121 -27.34 32.06 0.07
CA THR A 121 -28.73 31.61 0.19
C THR A 121 -28.94 30.10 0.21
N HIS A 122 -27.93 29.26 0.09
CA HIS A 122 -28.11 27.80 0.26
C HIS A 122 -27.21 27.33 1.38
N GLN A 123 -27.78 26.51 2.28
CA GLN A 123 -27.06 25.81 3.35
C GLN A 123 -25.71 25.34 2.82
N GLU A 124 -24.66 26.04 3.23
CA GLU A 124 -23.31 25.80 2.80
C GLU A 124 -22.95 24.40 3.27
N SER A 125 -22.89 23.45 2.33
CA SER A 125 -22.26 22.16 2.63
C SER A 125 -20.85 22.51 3.06
N LYS A 126 -20.46 22.16 4.28
CA LYS A 126 -19.11 22.45 4.78
C LYS A 126 -18.06 21.73 3.94
N GLU A 127 -18.47 20.72 3.17
CA GLU A 127 -17.69 20.00 2.16
C GLU A 127 -17.66 20.77 0.84
N ASN A 128 -16.79 21.78 0.74
CA ASN A 128 -16.71 22.65 -0.43
C ASN A 128 -15.64 22.23 -1.45
N PHE A 129 -14.70 21.36 -1.06
CA PHE A 129 -13.63 20.91 -1.93
C PHE A 129 -14.14 19.87 -2.94
N THR A 130 -14.18 20.26 -4.21
CA THR A 130 -14.67 19.40 -5.30
C THR A 130 -13.58 18.61 -6.00
N GLY A 131 -12.31 18.83 -5.63
CA GLY A 131 -11.19 18.03 -6.10
C GLY A 131 -10.60 18.46 -7.45
N ILE A 132 -9.72 17.62 -7.97
CA ILE A 132 -9.07 17.79 -9.28
C ILE A 132 -9.57 16.71 -10.24
N SER A 133 -10.19 17.14 -11.34
CA SER A 133 -10.75 16.27 -12.37
C SER A 133 -9.74 15.82 -13.45
N PHE A 134 -8.56 16.46 -13.51
CA PHE A 134 -7.52 16.15 -14.48
C PHE A 134 -6.17 16.01 -13.78
N TRP A 135 -5.86 14.78 -13.37
CA TRP A 135 -4.62 14.43 -12.68
C TRP A 135 -3.62 13.73 -13.61
N ASN A 136 -3.72 14.00 -14.92
CA ASN A 136 -2.69 13.60 -15.88
C ASN A 136 -1.37 14.29 -15.52
N GLY A 137 -0.33 13.49 -15.30
CA GLY A 137 0.99 13.97 -14.87
C GLY A 137 1.30 13.66 -13.40
N PHE A 138 0.33 13.18 -12.61
CA PHE A 138 0.62 12.58 -11.31
C PHE A 138 1.05 11.12 -11.47
N ASP A 139 2.00 10.71 -10.63
CA ASP A 139 2.39 9.32 -10.48
C ASP A 139 1.31 8.55 -9.71
N PHE A 140 0.74 7.53 -10.36
CA PHE A 140 -0.32 6.71 -9.80
C PHE A 140 0.10 5.98 -8.52
N GLU A 141 1.36 5.59 -8.38
CA GLU A 141 1.82 4.88 -7.17
C GLU A 141 1.79 5.81 -5.95
N ILE A 142 2.17 7.07 -6.13
CA ILE A 142 2.09 8.10 -5.09
C ILE A 142 0.63 8.40 -4.75
N ILE A 143 -0.24 8.55 -5.75
CA ILE A 143 -1.67 8.78 -5.52
C ILE A 143 -2.30 7.62 -4.76
N ASN A 144 -1.99 6.37 -5.14
CA ASN A 144 -2.49 5.20 -4.44
C ASN A 144 -2.02 5.15 -2.98
N ALA A 145 -0.77 5.52 -2.71
CA ALA A 145 -0.26 5.61 -1.34
C ALA A 145 -0.98 6.69 -0.53
N LEU A 146 -1.22 7.87 -1.11
CA LEU A 146 -1.97 8.95 -0.46
C LEU A 146 -3.43 8.56 -0.16
N VAL A 147 -4.07 7.79 -1.04
CA VAL A 147 -5.41 7.22 -0.82
C VAL A 147 -5.38 6.17 0.28
N ALA A 148 -4.37 5.27 0.27
CA ALA A 148 -4.21 4.25 1.29
C ALA A 148 -3.92 4.82 2.69
N GLU A 149 -3.28 5.99 2.77
CA GLU A 149 -3.08 6.74 4.00
C GLU A 149 -4.32 7.55 4.45
N GLY A 150 -5.41 7.51 3.67
CA GLY A 150 -6.61 8.28 4.00
C GLY A 150 -6.38 9.78 3.94
N LEU A 151 -5.57 10.27 2.98
CA LEU A 151 -5.38 11.72 2.73
C LEU A 151 -6.15 12.19 1.50
N LEU A 152 -6.44 11.27 0.58
CA LEU A 152 -7.17 11.51 -0.65
C LEU A 152 -8.25 10.45 -0.83
N GLU A 153 -9.29 10.82 -1.55
CA GLU A 153 -10.37 9.95 -1.96
C GLU A 153 -10.58 10.05 -3.47
N LEU A 154 -10.90 8.91 -4.09
CA LEU A 154 -11.32 8.89 -5.48
C LEU A 154 -12.83 9.02 -5.54
N SER A 155 -13.33 9.91 -6.40
CA SER A 155 -14.78 9.96 -6.66
C SER A 155 -15.28 8.61 -7.18
N ASN A 156 -16.60 8.36 -7.08
CA ASN A 156 -17.22 7.12 -7.57
C ASN A 156 -16.89 6.81 -9.04
N SER A 157 -16.68 7.85 -9.85
CA SER A 157 -16.30 7.71 -11.26
C SER A 157 -14.79 7.52 -11.49
N ARG A 158 -13.98 7.63 -10.43
CA ARG A 158 -12.50 7.66 -10.40
C ARG A 158 -11.87 8.73 -11.28
N LYS A 159 -12.65 9.75 -11.65
CA LYS A 159 -12.19 10.87 -12.48
C LYS A 159 -11.70 12.06 -11.66
N THR A 160 -12.00 12.08 -10.36
CA THR A 160 -11.70 13.21 -9.50
C THR A 160 -10.97 12.73 -8.27
N LEU A 161 -9.85 13.39 -7.96
CA LEU A 161 -9.17 13.27 -6.67
C LEU A 161 -9.74 14.32 -5.71
N ILE A 162 -10.37 13.86 -4.66
CA ILE A 162 -10.93 14.67 -3.58
C ILE A 162 -9.96 14.58 -2.41
N MET A 163 -9.72 15.69 -1.75
CA MET A 163 -8.90 15.75 -0.54
C MET A 163 -9.84 15.75 0.64
N ASN A 164 -9.59 14.89 1.63
CA ASN A 164 -10.39 14.87 2.86
C ASN A 164 -9.82 15.82 3.92
N LYS A 165 -10.46 15.92 5.08
CA LYS A 165 -10.05 16.83 6.17
C LYS A 165 -8.60 16.65 6.57
N THR A 166 -8.15 15.40 6.74
CA THR A 166 -6.77 15.07 7.12
C THR A 166 -5.77 15.52 6.05
N GLY A 167 -6.07 15.24 4.78
CA GLY A 167 -5.27 15.70 3.65
C GLY A 167 -5.21 17.23 3.55
N MET A 168 -6.33 17.91 3.72
CA MET A 168 -6.40 19.37 3.66
C MET A 168 -5.60 20.02 4.79
N LYS A 169 -5.76 19.52 6.01
CA LYS A 169 -4.98 20.00 7.16
C LYS A 169 -3.49 19.87 6.91
N LEU A 170 -3.05 18.68 6.49
CA LEU A 170 -1.64 18.43 6.19
C LEU A 170 -1.13 19.31 5.05
N ALA A 171 -1.90 19.51 3.99
CA ALA A 171 -1.53 20.38 2.87
C ALA A 171 -1.37 21.85 3.32
N ARG A 172 -2.26 22.34 4.18
CA ARG A 172 -2.20 23.69 4.74
C ARG A 172 -0.99 23.88 5.66
N ASP A 173 -0.73 22.93 6.55
CA ASP A 173 0.46 22.93 7.42
C ASP A 173 1.75 22.95 6.59
N LEU A 174 1.79 22.16 5.51
CA LEU A 174 2.93 22.12 4.58
C LEU A 174 3.13 23.46 3.85
N LEU A 175 2.04 24.10 3.41
CA LEU A 175 2.08 25.42 2.78
C LEU A 175 2.62 26.49 3.73
N GLN A 176 2.15 26.51 4.98
CA GLN A 176 2.67 27.45 5.99
C GLN A 176 4.17 27.21 6.25
N LYS A 177 4.58 25.94 6.32
CA LYS A 177 5.98 25.57 6.60
C LYS A 177 6.95 25.91 5.46
N ILE A 178 6.53 25.84 4.20
CA ILE A 178 7.41 26.15 3.06
C ILE A 178 7.76 27.64 2.99
N ASN A 179 6.99 28.50 3.68
CA ASN A 179 7.25 29.93 3.86
C ASN A 179 7.50 30.67 2.53
N LEU A 180 6.61 30.44 1.57
CA LEU A 180 6.62 31.15 0.29
C LEU A 180 5.75 32.41 0.39
N ASP A 181 6.21 33.48 -0.24
CA ASP A 181 5.46 34.73 -0.28
C ASP A 181 4.06 34.54 -0.90
N GLY A 182 3.05 35.16 -0.28
CA GLY A 182 1.65 35.06 -0.68
C GLY A 182 0.90 33.83 -0.19
N VAL A 183 1.55 32.86 0.47
CA VAL A 183 0.86 31.70 1.06
C VAL A 183 -0.14 32.13 2.13
N ASP A 184 0.25 33.01 3.05
CA ASP A 184 -0.63 33.45 4.15
C ASP A 184 -1.93 34.05 3.60
N ARG A 185 -1.82 34.96 2.63
CA ARG A 185 -2.98 35.56 1.96
C ARG A 185 -3.84 34.50 1.24
N LEU A 186 -3.22 33.49 0.63
CA LEU A 186 -3.96 32.43 -0.05
C LEU A 186 -4.72 31.55 0.94
N LEU A 187 -4.11 31.23 2.09
CA LEU A 187 -4.74 30.45 3.15
C LEU A 187 -5.85 31.23 3.86
N GLU A 188 -5.68 32.55 4.04
CA GLU A 188 -6.72 33.46 4.53
C GLU A 188 -7.93 33.53 3.59
N GLN A 189 -7.70 33.54 2.26
CA GLN A 189 -8.79 33.48 1.28
C GLN A 189 -9.59 32.18 1.32
N ARG A 190 -9.07 31.16 2.00
CA ARG A 190 -9.67 29.83 2.17
C ARG A 190 -9.81 29.50 3.66
N ASP A 191 -10.16 30.47 4.50
CA ASP A 191 -10.33 30.28 5.95
C ASP A 191 -11.46 29.31 6.30
N TYR A 192 -12.53 29.27 5.49
CA TYR A 192 -13.65 28.34 5.62
C TYR A 192 -13.21 26.86 5.55
N HIS A 193 -12.04 26.55 4.96
CA HIS A 193 -11.47 25.22 5.05
C HIS A 193 -11.01 24.87 6.47
N GLU A 194 -10.54 25.82 7.28
CA GLU A 194 -10.27 25.58 8.71
C GLU A 194 -11.56 25.26 9.46
N GLU A 195 -12.64 25.97 9.15
CA GLU A 195 -13.95 25.69 9.75
C GLU A 195 -14.42 24.27 9.40
N TYR A 196 -14.23 23.84 8.15
CA TYR A 196 -14.54 22.48 7.70
C TYR A 196 -13.64 21.42 8.37
N ILE A 197 -12.33 21.64 8.41
CA ILE A 197 -11.36 20.72 9.03
C ILE A 197 -11.69 20.49 10.50
N ASN A 198 -12.09 21.54 11.21
CA ASN A 198 -12.42 21.47 12.64
C ASN A 198 -13.88 21.06 12.91
N HIS A 199 -14.71 20.94 11.88
CA HIS A 199 -16.09 20.51 12.05
C HIS A 199 -16.16 18.99 12.20
N ILE A 200 -16.68 18.51 13.32
CA ILE A 200 -17.01 17.10 13.53
C ILE A 200 -18.29 16.79 12.77
N SER A 201 -18.21 15.89 11.78
CA SER A 201 -19.37 15.39 11.04
C SER A 201 -20.01 14.20 11.75
N GLU A 202 -21.26 13.86 11.41
CA GLU A 202 -21.90 12.63 11.90
C GLU A 202 -21.17 11.36 11.43
N LEU A 203 -20.51 11.39 10.27
CA LEU A 203 -19.67 10.29 9.77
C LEU A 203 -18.40 10.12 10.61
N ASP A 204 -17.78 11.23 11.02
CA ASP A 204 -16.58 11.20 11.88
C ASP A 204 -16.93 10.52 13.22
N MET A 205 -18.12 10.78 13.78
CA MET A 205 -18.56 10.17 15.03
C MET A 205 -18.76 8.64 14.92
N MET A 206 -19.18 8.12 13.75
CA MET A 206 -19.34 6.68 13.54
C MET A 206 -18.00 5.95 13.37
N GLU A 207 -16.99 6.57 12.75
CA GLU A 207 -15.63 5.98 12.67
C GLU A 207 -14.96 5.88 14.05
N TYR A 208 -15.16 6.86 14.94
CA TYR A 208 -14.66 6.79 16.32
C TYR A 208 -15.32 5.65 17.13
N GLU A 209 -16.61 5.37 16.91
CA GLU A 209 -17.31 4.27 17.58
C GLU A 209 -16.81 2.90 17.10
N GLU A 210 -16.44 2.73 15.83
CA GLU A 210 -15.86 1.48 15.30
C GLU A 210 -14.40 1.26 15.72
N GLU A 211 -13.62 2.31 15.96
CA GLU A 211 -12.25 2.20 16.48
C GLU A 211 -12.18 1.92 17.99
N GLU A 212 -13.14 2.38 18.80
CA GLU A 212 -13.22 2.04 20.23
C GLU A 212 -13.72 0.60 20.51
N GLU A 213 -14.34 -0.05 19.52
CA GLU A 213 -14.83 -1.43 19.63
C GLU A 213 -13.86 -2.52 19.13
N GLN A 214 -12.66 -2.16 18.65
CA GLN A 214 -11.58 -3.09 18.23
C GLN A 214 -10.47 -3.27 19.26
#